data_AF-A0A919E5Y0-F1
#
_entry.id   AF-A0A919E5Y0-F1
#
_cell.length_a   1.000
_cell.length_b   1.000
_cell.length_c   1.000
_cell.angle_alpha   90.00
_cell.angle_beta   90.00
_cell.angle_gamma   90.00
#
_symmetry.space_group_name_H-M   'P 1'
#
loop_
_entity.id
_entity.type
_entity.pdbx_description
1 polymer ?
#
loop_
_entity_poly.entity_id
_entity_poly.type
_entity_poly.pdbx_seq_one_letter_code
_entity_poly.pdbx_strand_id
1 'polypeptide(L)'
;MPRTLAVTVLKEKEPYLSGSFDVTDEDYAVVANLLEEIALDRAGAEDLLIGYMHTQKVGQASEDIGKMAMVATVYMLKHGETDIVIEMPDGPPSGTFPQ
;
A
#
# COMPACT_ATOMS: atom_id res chain seq x y z
N MET A 1 11.90 -8.39 14.93
CA MET A 1 12.60 -8.27 13.64
C MET A 1 11.67 -7.46 12.75
N PRO A 2 12.15 -6.49 11.96
CA PRO A 2 11.26 -5.71 11.11
C PRO A 2 10.45 -6.62 10.20
N ARG A 3 9.18 -6.31 10.05
CA ARG A 3 8.26 -7.02 9.16
C ARG A 3 8.33 -6.35 7.80
N THR A 4 8.59 -7.14 6.78
CA THR A 4 8.83 -6.62 5.44
C THR A 4 7.76 -7.11 4.48
N LEU A 5 7.18 -6.19 3.71
CA LEU A 5 6.27 -6.48 2.61
C LEU A 5 6.97 -6.13 1.29
N ALA A 6 7.17 -7.13 0.43
CA ALA A 6 7.55 -6.92 -0.96
C ALA A 6 6.29 -6.70 -1.81
N VAL A 7 6.32 -5.70 -2.69
CA VAL A 7 5.20 -5.34 -3.56
C VAL A 7 5.70 -5.21 -4.99
N THR A 8 5.04 -5.91 -5.91
CA THR A 8 5.20 -5.75 -7.35
C THR A 8 3.88 -5.32 -7.96
N VAL A 9 3.85 -4.17 -8.64
CA VAL A 9 2.69 -3.71 -9.40
C VAL A 9 2.89 -4.05 -10.87
N LEU A 10 1.94 -4.78 -11.46
CA LEU A 10 1.91 -5.08 -12.88
C LEU A 10 1.09 -4.03 -13.63
N LYS A 11 1.55 -3.64 -14.81
CA LYS A 11 0.77 -2.90 -15.80
C LYS A 11 0.82 -3.67 -17.11
N GLU A 12 -0.34 -3.94 -17.71
CA GLU A 12 -0.41 -4.75 -18.95
C GLU A 12 0.30 -6.11 -18.83
N LYS A 13 0.23 -6.73 -17.64
CA LYS A 13 0.91 -7.99 -17.26
C LYS A 13 2.44 -7.93 -17.21
N GLU A 14 3.04 -6.75 -17.31
CA GLU A 14 4.47 -6.53 -17.14
C GLU A 14 4.77 -5.79 -15.82
N PRO A 15 5.89 -6.10 -15.13
CA PRO A 15 6.30 -5.37 -13.93
C PRO A 15 6.50 -3.88 -14.22
N TYR A 16 5.77 -3.02 -13.49
CA TYR A 16 5.78 -1.57 -13.68
C TYR A 16 6.36 -0.80 -12.49
N LEU A 17 6.07 -1.27 -11.27
CA LEU A 17 6.62 -0.76 -10.01
C LEU A 17 7.03 -1.94 -9.14
N SER A 18 8.11 -1.79 -8.39
CA SER A 18 8.53 -2.76 -7.37
C SER A 18 9.10 -2.02 -6.18
N GLY A 19 8.82 -2.51 -4.98
CA GLY A 19 9.28 -1.90 -3.74
C GLY A 19 9.19 -2.85 -2.57
N SER A 20 9.85 -2.45 -1.48
CA SER A 20 9.82 -3.15 -0.21
C SER A 20 9.47 -2.15 0.89
N PHE A 21 8.59 -2.55 1.79
CA PHE A 21 8.14 -1.74 2.91
C PHE A 21 8.53 -2.43 4.19
N ASP A 22 9.41 -1.81 4.96
CA ASP A 22 9.83 -2.29 6.27
C ASP A 22 9.01 -1.59 7.35
N VAL A 23 8.43 -2.38 8.25
CA VAL A 23 7.67 -1.89 9.39
C VAL A 23 8.35 -2.40 10.67
N THR A 24 8.60 -1.49 11.60
CA THR A 24 9.13 -1.87 12.92
C THR A 24 8.06 -2.63 13.72
N ASP A 25 8.48 -3.45 14.68
CA ASP A 25 7.52 -4.15 15.55
C ASP A 25 6.63 -3.17 16.36
N GLU A 26 7.17 -1.99 16.69
CA GLU A 26 6.46 -0.92 17.38
C GLU A 26 5.38 -0.29 16.50
N ASP A 27 5.74 0.17 15.30
CA ASP A 27 4.80 0.78 14.35
C ASP A 27 3.72 -0.24 13.94
N TYR A 28 4.12 -1.49 13.73
CA TYR A 28 3.19 -2.57 13.41
C TYR A 28 2.13 -2.72 14.50
N ALA A 29 2.53 -2.78 15.78
CA ALA A 29 1.60 -2.96 16.88
C ALA A 29 0.59 -1.80 16.98
N VAL A 30 1.05 -0.55 16.80
CA VAL A 30 0.19 0.64 16.85
C VAL A 30 -0.81 0.64 15.69
N VAL A 31 -0.31 0.46 14.46
CA VAL A 31 -1.14 0.52 13.26
C VAL A 31 -2.09 -0.67 13.17
N ALA A 32 -1.66 -1.86 13.59
CA ALA A 32 -2.50 -3.06 13.58
C ALA A 32 -3.73 -2.95 14.49
N ASN A 33 -3.63 -2.17 15.58
CA ASN A 33 -4.77 -1.85 16.44
C ASN A 33 -5.71 -0.84 15.77
N LEU A 34 -5.16 0.20 15.13
CA LEU A 34 -5.95 1.19 14.39
C LEU A 34 -6.75 0.59 13.24
N LEU A 35 -6.24 -0.47 12.59
CA LEU A 35 -6.95 -1.18 11.53
C LEU A 35 -8.28 -1.79 11.98
N GLU A 36 -8.50 -2.01 13.28
CA GLU A 36 -9.79 -2.52 13.78
C GLU A 36 -10.88 -1.44 13.79
N GLU A 37 -10.48 -0.17 13.75
CA GLU A 37 -11.37 0.99 13.71
C GLU A 37 -11.66 1.45 12.27
N ILE A 38 -10.87 0.96 11.30
CA ILE A 38 -10.95 1.38 9.90
C ILE A 38 -11.51 0.22 9.06
N ALA A 39 -12.56 0.49 8.28
CA ALA A 39 -13.12 -0.47 7.32
C ALA A 39 -12.24 -0.57 6.06
N LEU A 40 -10.96 -0.94 6.23
CA LEU A 40 -10.04 -1.17 5.13
C LEU A 40 -10.14 -2.62 4.67
N ASP A 41 -10.38 -2.83 3.38
CA ASP A 41 -10.30 -4.14 2.73
C ASP A 41 -9.01 -4.27 1.92
N ARG A 42 -8.80 -5.47 1.35
CA ARG A 42 -7.61 -5.77 0.56
C ARG A 42 -7.47 -4.85 -0.64
N ALA A 43 -8.56 -4.61 -1.38
CA ALA A 43 -8.53 -3.77 -2.57
C ALA A 43 -8.15 -2.32 -2.22
N GLY A 44 -8.71 -1.77 -1.14
CA GLY A 44 -8.33 -0.45 -0.65
C GLY A 44 -6.87 -0.38 -0.21
N ALA A 45 -6.33 -1.44 0.41
CA ALA A 45 -4.91 -1.49 0.75
C ALA A 45 -4.02 -1.56 -0.50
N GLU A 46 -4.42 -2.31 -1.52
CA GLU A 46 -3.73 -2.37 -2.82
C GLU A 46 -3.71 -1.00 -3.51
N ASP A 47 -4.85 -0.30 -3.54
CA ASP A 47 -4.98 1.04 -4.12
C ASP A 47 -4.08 2.07 -3.43
N LEU A 48 -3.98 2.03 -2.10
CA LEU A 48 -3.10 2.91 -1.34
C LEU A 48 -1.61 2.64 -1.65
N LEU A 49 -1.22 1.36 -1.79
CA LEU A 49 0.14 0.98 -2.16
C LEU A 49 0.47 1.42 -3.59
N ILE A 50 -0.43 1.18 -4.56
CA ILE A 50 -0.28 1.66 -5.93
C ILE A 50 -0.12 3.18 -5.93
N GLY A 51 -1.01 3.90 -5.24
CA GLY A 51 -1.00 5.34 -5.14
C GLY A 51 0.34 5.86 -4.63
N TYR A 52 0.82 5.32 -3.50
CA TYR A 52 2.13 5.69 -2.94
C TYR A 52 3.28 5.42 -3.90
N MET A 53 3.38 4.21 -4.45
CA MET A 53 4.47 3.83 -5.35
C MET A 53 4.46 4.65 -6.65
N HIS A 54 3.27 4.96 -7.16
CA HIS A 54 3.13 5.81 -8.33
C HIS A 54 3.55 7.27 -8.02
N THR A 55 3.11 7.83 -6.89
CA THR A 55 3.53 9.18 -6.47
C THR A 55 5.05 9.27 -6.27
N GLN A 56 5.67 8.26 -5.67
CA GLN A 56 7.12 8.17 -5.50
C GLN A 56 7.86 8.08 -6.84
N LYS A 57 7.28 7.44 -7.85
CA LYS A 57 7.86 7.37 -9.20
C LYS A 57 7.79 8.71 -9.94
N VAL A 58 6.68 9.44 -9.82
CA VAL A 58 6.49 10.70 -10.57
C VAL A 58 7.03 11.94 -9.84
N GLY A 59 7.32 11.83 -8.54
CA GLY A 59 7.81 12.94 -7.74
C GLY A 59 8.09 12.54 -6.29
N GLN A 60 7.95 13.49 -5.36
CA GLN A 60 8.13 13.23 -3.93
C GLN A 60 6.77 12.90 -3.29
N ALA A 61 6.63 11.68 -2.76
CA ALA A 61 5.49 11.34 -1.94
C ALA A 61 5.46 12.24 -0.69
N SER A 62 4.30 12.81 -0.37
CA SER A 62 4.13 13.55 0.88
C SER A 62 4.18 12.59 2.08
N GLU A 63 4.46 13.14 3.25
CA GLU A 63 4.47 12.37 4.51
C GLU A 63 3.13 11.67 4.75
N ASP A 64 2.01 12.34 4.44
CA ASP A 64 0.66 11.78 4.61
C ASP A 64 0.39 10.59 3.68
N ILE A 65 0.88 10.63 2.44
CA ILE A 65 0.80 9.48 1.53
C ILE A 65 1.65 8.33 2.06
N GLY A 66 2.82 8.61 2.65
CA GLY A 66 3.63 7.61 3.34
C GLY A 66 2.93 6.95 4.53
N LYS A 67 2.20 7.73 5.34
CA LYS A 67 1.39 7.20 6.45
C LYS A 67 0.28 6.27 5.94
N MET A 68 -0.40 6.62 4.85
CA MET A 68 -1.42 5.76 4.25
C MET A 68 -0.82 4.45 3.71
N ALA A 69 0.35 4.51 3.07
CA ALA A 69 1.07 3.32 2.61
C ALA A 69 1.48 2.41 3.78
N MET A 70 1.87 2.97 4.92
CA MET A 70 2.16 2.20 6.14
C MET A 70 0.91 1.46 6.65
N VAL A 71 -0.26 2.12 6.66
CA VAL A 71 -1.53 1.47 7.04
C VAL A 71 -1.83 0.28 6.13
N ALA A 72 -1.74 0.48 4.81
CA ALA A 72 -1.94 -0.60 3.84
C ALA A 72 -0.91 -1.73 3.99
N THR A 73 0.36 -1.39 4.23
CA THR A 73 1.44 -2.35 4.46
C THR A 73 1.15 -3.23 5.68
N VAL A 74 0.78 -2.61 6.80
CA VAL A 74 0.44 -3.33 8.03
C VAL A 74 -0.81 -4.18 7.85
N TYR A 75 -1.79 -3.71 7.07
CA TYR A 75 -2.96 -4.53 6.73
C TYR A 75 -2.56 -5.83 6.04
N MET A 76 -1.71 -5.76 5.01
CA MET A 76 -1.23 -6.95 4.29
C MET A 76 -0.45 -7.89 5.21
N LEU A 77 0.50 -7.34 5.97
CA LEU A 77 1.30 -8.10 6.93
C LEU A 77 0.45 -8.76 8.04
N LYS A 78 -0.61 -8.09 8.51
CA LYS A 78 -1.56 -8.63 9.51
C LYS A 78 -2.33 -9.83 8.97
N HIS A 79 -2.55 -9.88 7.65
CA HIS A 79 -3.19 -11.00 6.95
C HIS A 79 -2.19 -12.08 6.49
N GLY A 80 -0.91 -11.96 6.86
CA GLY A 80 0.12 -12.95 6.54
C GLY A 80 0.75 -12.81 5.16
N GLU A 81 0.44 -11.72 4.43
CA GLU A 81 1.04 -11.42 3.14
C GLU A 81 2.44 -10.81 3.34
N THR A 82 3.44 -11.32 2.63
CA THR A 82 4.83 -10.81 2.68
C THR A 82 5.41 -10.49 1.30
N ASP A 83 4.81 -11.04 0.25
CA ASP A 83 5.18 -10.80 -1.14
C ASP A 83 3.89 -10.80 -1.97
N ILE A 84 3.52 -9.62 -2.49
CA ILE A 84 2.27 -9.42 -3.21
C ILE A 84 2.51 -8.89 -4.61
N VAL A 85 1.66 -9.37 -5.52
CA VAL A 85 1.57 -8.88 -6.89
C VAL A 85 0.22 -8.19 -7.05
N ILE A 86 0.22 -6.93 -7.44
CA ILE A 86 -0.97 -6.11 -7.61
C ILE A 86 -1.12 -5.80 -9.09
N GLU A 87 -2.28 -6.07 -9.67
CA GLU A 87 -2.59 -5.65 -11.05
C GLU A 87 -3.12 -4.21 -11.03
N MET A 88 -2.44 -3.31 -11.74
CA MET A 88 -2.90 -1.94 -11.87
C MET A 88 -4.22 -1.92 -12.65
N PRO A 89 -5.29 -1.30 -12.14
CA PRO A 89 -6.54 -1.20 -12.87
C PRO A 89 -6.34 -0.44 -14.20
N ASP A 90 -6.97 -0.94 -15.26
CA ASP A 90 -6.94 -0.30 -16.58
C ASP A 90 -7.71 1.03 -16.55
N GLY A 91 -7.01 2.14 -16.31
CA GLY A 91 -7.55 3.49 -16.39
C GLY A 91 -6.95 4.46 -15.37
N PRO A 92 -7.11 5.79 -15.54
CA PRO A 92 -6.87 6.72 -14.44
C PRO A 92 -7.75 6.33 -13.25
N PRO A 93 -7.31 6.57 -11.99
CA PRO A 93 -8.12 6.27 -10.82
C PRO A 93 -9.50 6.90 -11.02
N SER A 94 -10.54 6.07 -11.06
CA SER A 94 -11.92 6.51 -11.13
C SER A 94 -12.36 7.05 -9.77
N GLY A 95 -11.63 8.06 -9.28
CA GLY A 95 -12.02 8.85 -8.13
C GLY A 95 -12.84 10.03 -8.63
N THR A 96 -14.16 9.89 -8.69
CA THR A 96 -15.00 11.07 -8.56
C THR A 96 -14.83 11.58 -7.13
N PHE A 97 -13.94 12.57 -6.94
CA PHE A 97 -14.03 13.40 -5.74
C PHE A 97 -15.39 14.11 -5.80
N PRO A 98 -16.29 13.93 -4.81
CA PRO A 98 -17.44 14.81 -4.70
C PRO A 98 -16.90 16.24 -4.53
N GLN A 99 -17.33 17.15 -5.41
CA GLN A 99 -17.11 18.59 -5.27
C GLN A 99 -17.92 19.17 -4.11
#